data_AF-A0A2N7XBU4-F1
#
_entry.id   AF-A0A2N7XBU4-F1
#
_cell.length_a   1.000
_cell.length_b   1.000
_cell.length_c   1.000
_cell.angle_alpha   90.00
_cell.angle_beta   90.00
_cell.angle_gamma   90.00
#
_symmetry.space_group_name_H-M   'P 1'
#
loop_
_entity.id
_entity.type
_entity.pdbx_description
1 polymer ?
#
loop_
_entity_poly.entity_id
_entity_poly.type
_entity_poly.pdbx_seq_one_letter_code
_entity_poly.pdbx_strand_id
1 'polypeptide(L)'
;GAYTFTPATNYNGAVPTVSYTVTDGSGSDVTSTLNISVTPVDDSFTDISETVTTSEDAAVSGSVLTGTSSVDGDVSVVNFTIGATTYAAGATATIANVGTLVIGTSGAYTFTPAANYNGT
;
A
#
# COMPACT_ATOMS: atom_id res chain seq x y z
N GLY A 1 -8.61 -40.88 -2.30
CA GLY A 1 -9.42 -39.71 -2.68
C GLY A 1 -8.55 -38.70 -3.40
N ALA A 2 -9.16 -37.81 -4.17
CA ALA A 2 -8.53 -36.63 -4.78
C ALA A 2 -9.33 -35.39 -4.36
N TYR A 3 -8.67 -34.24 -4.22
CA TYR A 3 -9.32 -32.97 -3.86
C TYR A 3 -8.78 -31.83 -4.73
N THR A 4 -9.62 -30.82 -4.95
CA THR A 4 -9.28 -29.56 -5.60
C THR A 4 -9.79 -28.43 -4.73
N PHE A 5 -8.94 -27.43 -4.48
CA PHE A 5 -9.31 -26.18 -3.81
C PHE A 5 -8.77 -25.03 -4.64
N THR A 6 -9.64 -24.11 -5.02
CA THR A 6 -9.29 -22.90 -5.77
C THR A 6 -9.63 -21.70 -4.89
N PRO A 7 -8.64 -21.00 -4.29
CA PRO A 7 -8.91 -19.80 -3.52
C PRO A 7 -9.48 -18.70 -4.41
N ALA A 8 -10.25 -17.79 -3.81
CA ALA A 8 -10.61 -16.54 -4.48
C ALA A 8 -9.35 -15.70 -4.75
N THR A 9 -9.38 -14.87 -5.78
CA THR A 9 -8.30 -13.91 -6.08
C THR A 9 -8.00 -13.07 -4.82
N ASN A 10 -6.73 -12.97 -4.46
CA ASN A 10 -6.19 -12.23 -3.30
C ASN A 10 -6.70 -12.72 -1.94
N TYR A 11 -7.30 -13.91 -1.86
CA TYR A 11 -7.59 -14.53 -0.57
C TYR A 11 -6.32 -15.19 -0.02
N ASN A 12 -5.92 -14.76 1.16
CA ASN A 12 -4.92 -15.43 1.99
C ASN A 12 -5.49 -15.65 3.40
N GLY A 13 -5.12 -16.76 4.03
CA GLY A 13 -5.61 -17.10 5.36
C GLY A 13 -5.90 -18.58 5.56
N ALA A 14 -6.41 -18.89 6.75
CA ALA A 14 -6.81 -20.24 7.12
C ALA A 14 -8.18 -20.57 6.52
N VAL A 15 -8.25 -21.72 5.85
CA VAL A 15 -9.53 -22.30 5.42
C VAL A 15 -10.12 -23.07 6.61
N PRO A 16 -11.45 -23.01 6.83
CA PRO A 16 -12.09 -23.83 7.85
C PRO A 16 -11.70 -25.30 7.71
N THR A 17 -11.40 -25.93 8.84
CA THR A 17 -11.02 -27.35 8.88
C THR A 17 -12.13 -28.20 8.27
N VAL A 18 -11.76 -29.01 7.28
CA VAL A 18 -12.67 -29.98 6.67
C VAL A 18 -12.57 -31.28 7.45
N SER A 19 -13.69 -31.76 7.98
CA SER A 19 -13.77 -33.08 8.61
C SER A 19 -14.46 -34.08 7.66
N TYR A 20 -13.94 -35.30 7.58
CA TYR A 20 -14.50 -36.37 6.76
C TYR A 20 -14.44 -37.70 7.48
N THR A 21 -15.40 -38.58 7.18
CA THR A 21 -15.53 -39.91 7.78
C THR A 21 -15.24 -40.98 6.73
N VAL A 22 -14.40 -41.95 7.07
CA VAL A 22 -13.99 -43.05 6.19
C VAL A 22 -14.45 -44.37 6.80
N THR A 23 -14.99 -45.25 5.96
CA THR A 23 -15.48 -46.58 6.31
C THR A 23 -14.92 -47.61 5.33
N ASP A 24 -14.71 -48.85 5.79
CA ASP A 24 -14.43 -50.00 4.92
C ASP A 24 -15.69 -50.85 4.65
N GLY A 25 -16.86 -50.37 5.09
CA GLY A 25 -18.14 -51.08 4.97
C GLY A 25 -18.41 -52.07 6.09
N SER A 26 -17.55 -52.11 7.12
CA SER A 26 -17.67 -52.96 8.28
C SER A 26 -17.20 -52.21 9.55
N GLY A 27 -17.69 -52.62 10.72
CA GLY A 27 -17.24 -52.04 11.99
C GLY A 27 -17.55 -50.56 12.16
N SER A 28 -16.65 -49.84 12.82
CA SER A 28 -16.81 -48.40 13.13
C SER A 28 -16.06 -47.53 12.14
N ASP A 29 -16.71 -46.47 11.70
CA ASP A 29 -16.10 -45.47 10.84
C ASP A 29 -15.05 -44.62 11.59
N VAL A 30 -14.10 -44.07 10.84
CA VAL A 30 -13.03 -43.20 11.36
C VAL A 30 -13.20 -41.78 10.83
N THR A 31 -13.24 -40.80 11.72
CA THR A 31 -13.24 -39.38 11.35
C THR A 31 -11.80 -38.84 11.27
N SER A 32 -11.49 -38.09 10.22
CA SER A 32 -10.21 -37.42 9.97
C SER A 32 -10.43 -35.98 9.50
N THR A 33 -9.36 -35.19 9.47
CA THR A 33 -9.41 -33.79 9.05
C THR A 33 -8.49 -33.48 7.88
N LEU A 34 -8.82 -32.44 7.13
CA LEU A 34 -7.99 -31.80 6.11
C LEU A 34 -7.89 -30.30 6.46
N ASN A 35 -6.66 -29.86 6.68
CA ASN A 35 -6.33 -28.46 6.96
C ASN A 35 -5.72 -27.83 5.70
N ILE A 36 -6.24 -26.67 5.30
CA ILE A 36 -5.76 -25.91 4.14
C ILE A 36 -5.42 -24.50 4.60
N SER A 37 -4.26 -24.00 4.19
CA SER A 37 -3.83 -22.61 4.42
C SER A 37 -3.39 -22.00 3.11
N VAL A 38 -3.77 -20.75 2.87
CA VAL A 38 -3.33 -19.98 1.69
C VAL A 38 -2.35 -18.91 2.15
N THR A 39 -1.11 -18.98 1.66
CA THR A 39 -0.08 -17.99 1.94
C THR A 39 -0.28 -16.75 1.08
N PRO A 40 -0.13 -15.54 1.64
CA PRO A 40 -0.17 -14.33 0.82
C PRO A 40 0.99 -14.32 -0.19
N VAL A 41 0.74 -13.67 -1.32
CA VAL A 41 1.75 -13.30 -2.31
C VAL A 41 1.74 -11.77 -2.35
N ASP A 42 2.93 -11.16 -2.41
CA ASP A 42 3.07 -9.70 -2.51
C ASP A 42 2.63 -9.23 -3.91
N ASP A 43 1.57 -8.44 -3.95
CA ASP A 43 0.97 -7.82 -5.12
C ASP A 43 1.39 -6.34 -5.21
N SER A 44 1.90 -5.94 -6.38
CA SER A 44 2.28 -4.53 -6.61
C SER A 44 1.06 -3.62 -6.49
N PHE A 45 1.28 -2.44 -5.92
CA PHE A 45 0.31 -1.35 -5.97
C PHE A 45 0.43 -0.56 -7.28
N THR A 46 -0.56 0.27 -7.56
CA THR A 46 -0.58 1.24 -8.65
C THR A 46 -0.69 2.65 -8.10
N ASP A 47 -0.14 3.62 -8.82
CA ASP A 47 -0.11 5.03 -8.41
C ASP A 47 -0.15 5.96 -9.64
N ILE A 48 -0.62 7.20 -9.46
CA ILE A 48 -0.77 8.20 -10.53
C ILE A 48 -0.03 9.47 -10.12
N SER A 49 0.66 10.11 -11.06
CA SER A 49 1.37 11.37 -10.80
C SER A 49 0.42 12.54 -10.55
N GLU A 50 0.76 13.35 -9.55
CA GLU A 50 0.05 14.59 -9.28
C GLU A 50 0.65 15.80 -10.03
N THR A 51 -0.22 16.77 -10.32
CA THR A 51 0.17 18.10 -10.79
C THR A 51 -0.65 19.14 -10.07
N VAL A 52 -0.01 20.17 -9.53
CA VAL A 52 -0.66 21.23 -8.77
C VAL A 52 -0.07 22.58 -9.15
N THR A 53 -0.93 23.60 -9.15
CA THR A 53 -0.54 25.01 -9.32
C THR A 53 -1.15 25.82 -8.20
N THR A 54 -0.43 26.82 -7.71
CA THR A 54 -0.90 27.75 -6.68
C THR A 54 -0.45 29.16 -7.05
N SER A 55 -1.07 30.16 -6.43
CA SER A 55 -0.59 31.55 -6.51
C SER A 55 0.76 31.68 -5.80
N GLU A 56 1.57 32.67 -6.19
CA GLU A 56 2.76 33.04 -5.42
C GLU A 56 2.39 33.32 -3.96
N ASP A 57 3.33 33.03 -3.05
CA ASP A 57 3.18 33.21 -1.60
C ASP A 57 2.04 32.41 -0.93
N ALA A 58 1.34 31.57 -1.68
CA ALA A 58 0.29 30.70 -1.17
C ALA A 58 0.82 29.28 -1.00
N ALA A 59 0.88 28.82 0.26
CA ALA A 59 1.18 27.43 0.55
C ALA A 59 0.13 26.51 -0.09
N VAL A 60 0.58 25.35 -0.57
CA VAL A 60 -0.28 24.33 -1.17
C VAL A 60 -0.10 23.01 -0.46
N SER A 61 -1.22 22.33 -0.21
CA SER A 61 -1.24 21.01 0.43
C SER A 61 -2.06 20.04 -0.40
N GLY A 62 -1.70 18.77 -0.32
CA GLY A 62 -2.37 17.68 -1.03
C GLY A 62 -1.85 16.34 -0.56
N SER A 63 -2.04 15.31 -1.39
CA SER A 63 -1.44 13.99 -1.19
C SER A 63 -0.74 13.53 -2.45
N VAL A 64 0.46 12.96 -2.31
CA VAL A 64 1.17 12.24 -3.39
C VAL A 64 0.72 10.79 -3.53
N LEU A 65 -0.33 10.41 -2.81
CA LEU A 65 -0.96 9.09 -2.91
C LEU A 65 -2.38 9.23 -3.49
N THR A 66 -2.63 10.24 -4.33
CA THR A 66 -3.95 10.47 -4.89
C THR A 66 -4.16 9.53 -6.07
N GLY A 67 -5.07 8.58 -5.92
CA GLY A 67 -5.31 7.56 -6.95
C GLY A 67 -4.43 6.32 -6.80
N THR A 68 -3.68 6.21 -5.70
CA THR A 68 -2.97 4.99 -5.33
C THR A 68 -3.96 3.87 -4.98
N SER A 69 -3.69 2.64 -5.43
CA SER A 69 -4.48 1.47 -5.06
C SER A 69 -3.60 0.23 -4.85
N SER A 70 -3.94 -0.55 -3.83
CA SER A 70 -3.23 -1.77 -3.43
C SER A 70 -4.24 -2.79 -2.92
N VAL A 71 -4.00 -4.06 -3.22
CA VAL A 71 -4.81 -5.19 -2.70
C VAL A 71 -4.23 -5.76 -1.39
N ASP A 72 -2.99 -5.40 -1.07
CA ASP A 72 -2.25 -5.88 0.11
C ASP A 72 -2.33 -4.93 1.31
N GLY A 73 -3.06 -3.82 1.17
CA GLY A 73 -3.29 -2.85 2.23
C GLY A 73 -2.73 -1.46 1.93
N ASP A 74 -2.63 -0.64 2.96
CA ASP A 74 -2.29 0.79 2.80
C ASP A 74 -0.88 1.00 2.25
N VAL A 75 -0.75 1.96 1.34
CA VAL A 75 0.54 2.42 0.80
C VAL A 75 1.04 3.62 1.60
N SER A 76 2.36 3.70 1.81
CA SER A 76 2.99 4.81 2.54
C SER A 76 4.25 5.31 1.83
N VAL A 77 4.53 6.60 1.99
CA VAL A 77 5.76 7.22 1.48
C VAL A 77 6.90 6.93 2.43
N VAL A 78 8.01 6.40 1.90
CA VAL A 78 9.24 6.13 2.67
C VAL A 78 10.22 7.31 2.58
N ASN A 79 10.42 7.84 1.38
CA ASN A 79 11.31 8.95 1.09
C ASN A 79 10.86 9.70 -0.15
N PHE A 80 11.41 10.89 -0.35
CA PHE A 80 11.23 11.70 -1.56
C PHE A 80 12.55 12.35 -1.93
N THR A 81 12.73 12.65 -3.22
CA THR A 81 13.99 13.24 -3.73
C THR A 81 13.71 14.56 -4.43
N ILE A 82 14.52 15.57 -4.13
CA ILE A 82 14.51 16.86 -4.82
C ILE A 82 15.92 17.10 -5.37
N GLY A 83 16.03 17.14 -6.70
CA GLY A 83 17.34 17.19 -7.37
C GLY A 83 18.17 15.96 -7.03
N ALA A 84 19.32 16.17 -6.37
CA ALA A 84 20.23 15.09 -5.95
C ALA A 84 20.08 14.70 -4.47
N THR A 85 19.18 15.35 -3.72
CA THR A 85 19.03 15.13 -2.27
C THR A 85 17.79 14.32 -1.97
N THR A 86 17.96 13.21 -1.25
CA THR A 86 16.87 12.37 -0.73
C THR A 86 16.55 12.75 0.71
N TYR A 87 15.26 12.83 1.01
CA TYR A 87 14.70 13.15 2.31
C TYR A 87 13.81 12.00 2.76
N ALA A 88 13.88 11.63 4.04
CA ALA A 88 12.91 10.72 4.62
C ALA A 88 11.51 11.38 4.67
N ALA A 89 10.45 10.59 4.58
CA ALA A 89 9.11 11.10 4.81
C ALA A 89 9.01 11.78 6.19
N GLY A 90 8.35 12.94 6.23
CA GLY A 90 8.24 13.82 7.39
C GLY A 90 9.39 14.82 7.55
N ALA A 91 10.49 14.67 6.81
CA ALA A 91 11.56 15.66 6.82
C ALA A 91 11.18 16.90 6.00
N THR A 92 11.70 18.07 6.42
CA THR A 92 11.58 19.32 5.67
C THR A 92 12.73 19.42 4.66
N ALA A 93 12.38 19.52 3.38
CA ALA A 93 13.31 19.87 2.32
C ALA A 93 13.28 21.38 2.07
N THR A 94 14.44 22.02 2.17
CA THR A 94 14.59 23.45 1.85
C THR A 94 15.18 23.61 0.46
N ILE A 95 14.46 24.31 -0.41
CA ILE A 95 14.87 24.60 -1.78
C ILE A 95 15.26 26.08 -1.84
N ALA A 96 16.56 26.34 -2.02
CA ALA A 96 17.11 27.69 -1.94
C ALA A 96 16.39 28.64 -2.92
N ASN A 97 15.90 29.77 -2.41
CA ASN A 97 15.14 30.79 -3.15
C ASN A 97 13.80 30.32 -3.76
N VAL A 98 13.31 29.13 -3.40
CA VAL A 98 12.04 28.57 -3.93
C VAL A 98 11.03 28.33 -2.82
N GLY A 99 11.41 27.66 -1.73
CA GLY A 99 10.49 27.35 -0.64
C GLY A 99 10.87 26.11 0.17
N THR A 100 9.93 25.58 0.94
CA THR A 100 10.08 24.35 1.71
C THR A 100 9.00 23.33 1.34
N LEU A 101 9.38 22.05 1.26
CA LEU A 101 8.46 20.93 1.05
C LEU A 101 8.56 19.94 2.21
N VAL A 102 7.42 19.48 2.71
CA VAL A 102 7.30 18.32 3.62
C VAL A 102 6.34 17.34 2.98
N ILE A 103 6.72 16.05 2.92
CA ILE A 103 5.82 14.94 2.54
C ILE A 103 5.82 13.93 3.67
N GLY A 104 4.68 13.71 4.32
CA GLY A 104 4.51 12.72 5.39
C GLY A 104 4.38 11.29 4.86
N THR A 105 4.47 10.31 5.77
CA THR A 105 4.31 8.89 5.42
C THR A 105 2.93 8.56 4.87
N SER A 106 1.91 9.34 5.24
CA SER A 106 0.55 9.23 4.70
C SER A 106 0.40 9.78 3.27
N GLY A 107 1.48 10.25 2.65
CA GLY A 107 1.43 10.96 1.37
C GLY A 107 1.03 12.43 1.47
N ALA A 108 0.48 12.87 2.62
CA ALA A 108 0.12 14.26 2.81
C ALA A 108 1.35 15.16 2.70
N TYR A 109 1.27 16.18 1.84
CA TYR A 109 2.34 17.14 1.66
C TYR A 109 1.90 18.57 1.90
N THR A 110 2.87 19.43 2.21
CA THR A 110 2.73 20.89 2.17
C THR A 110 3.97 21.48 1.53
N PHE A 111 3.77 22.27 0.48
CA PHE A 111 4.78 23.16 -0.08
C PHE A 111 4.49 24.60 0.35
N THR A 112 5.50 25.28 0.88
CA THR A 112 5.43 26.69 1.28
C THR A 112 6.44 27.47 0.45
N PRO A 113 6.00 28.30 -0.51
CA PRO A 113 6.88 29.14 -1.30
C PRO A 113 7.71 30.09 -0.42
N ALA A 114 8.93 30.41 -0.86
CA ALA A 114 9.65 31.57 -0.35
C ALA A 114 8.93 32.85 -0.75
N ALA A 115 9.05 33.92 0.06
CA ALA A 115 8.37 35.18 -0.20
C ALA A 115 8.74 35.77 -1.57
N ASN A 116 7.73 36.15 -2.34
CA ASN A 116 7.79 36.66 -3.71
C ASN A 116 8.41 35.67 -4.71
N TYR A 117 8.36 34.36 -4.45
CA TYR A 117 8.80 33.36 -5.41
C TYR A 117 7.74 33.14 -6.50
N ASN A 118 8.16 33.31 -7.75
CA ASN A 118 7.39 32.99 -8.95
C ASN A 118 8.20 32.06 -9.87
N GLY A 119 7.63 30.92 -10.25
CA GLY A 119 8.30 29.93 -11.10
C GLY A 119 7.35 28.86 -11.65
N THR A 120 7.88 27.98 -12.51
CA THR A 120 7.18 26.84 -13.12
C THR A 120 7.87 25.53 -12.78
#